data_AF-A0A0S2I1S4-F1
#
_entry.id   AF-A0A0S2I1S4-F1
#
_cell.length_a   1.000
_cell.length_b   1.000
_cell.length_c   1.000
_cell.angle_alpha   90.00
_cell.angle_beta   90.00
_cell.angle_gamma   90.00
#
_symmetry.space_group_name_H-M   'P 1'
#
loop_
_entity.id
_entity.type
_entity.pdbx_description
1 polymer ?
#
loop_
_entity_poly.entity_id
_entity_poly.type
_entity_poly.pdbx_seq_one_letter_code
_entity_poly.pdbx_strand_id
1 'polypeptide(L)'
;MNFPGYVKISENRIIFIIKTNYLYLIFMDLQSIKPLQERAKELQCLYEVENILKRNKTNYAEAFNEIVRVIPHGWQFPESCHAVICYEDKKYFFKESEETDTNQSAELIVDNSLKGRIIVFYKNLSNRNDAFLPEEKKLLNTIANQISQFIFYDKLEKTIDLLSEEVESKGKRNLLDNNKDEFWRWRFKMAQKIVDTTDFEYYGIRAIYLIGSTKEATAGPASDIDLLVHFTGDELQKKLLKAWIKGWSFALNEHNYEKTGYEDENGLIDLHLITDDDIKNKTSFAVLIGNIHNPARLLKKNE
;
A
#
# COMPACT_ATOMS: atom_id res chain seq x y z
N MET A 1 -10.34 38.09 -22.75
CA MET A 1 -10.90 37.20 -23.79
C MET A 1 -11.05 35.82 -23.18
N ASN A 2 -12.28 35.39 -22.94
CA ASN A 2 -12.60 34.09 -22.38
C ASN A 2 -12.25 32.99 -23.39
N PHE A 3 -11.42 32.02 -22.99
CA PHE A 3 -11.17 30.80 -23.76
C PHE A 3 -12.06 29.69 -23.21
N PRO A 4 -13.07 29.21 -23.95
CA PRO A 4 -13.87 28.10 -23.50
C PRO A 4 -13.26 26.80 -24.04
N GLY A 5 -12.49 26.11 -23.20
CA GLY A 5 -12.22 24.69 -23.39
C GLY A 5 -13.42 23.90 -22.84
N TYR A 6 -14.09 23.11 -23.67
CA TYR A 6 -15.21 22.28 -23.22
C TYR A 6 -14.74 20.82 -23.13
N VAL A 7 -14.99 20.21 -21.98
CA VAL A 7 -14.91 18.75 -21.80
C VAL A 7 -16.23 18.17 -22.26
N LYS A 8 -16.22 17.30 -23.27
CA LYS A 8 -17.41 16.52 -23.65
C LYS A 8 -17.23 15.09 -23.18
N ILE A 9 -18.07 14.68 -22.23
CA ILE A 9 -18.17 13.30 -21.76
C ILE A 9 -19.30 12.65 -22.57
N SER A 10 -19.01 11.53 -23.23
CA SER A 10 -20.02 10.72 -23.91
C SER A 10 -19.71 9.26 -23.65
N GLU A 11 -20.59 8.60 -22.88
CA GLU A 11 -20.81 7.18 -22.58
C GLU A 11 -19.64 6.18 -22.45
N ASN A 12 -18.39 6.54 -22.75
CA ASN A 12 -17.16 5.83 -22.42
C ASN A 12 -15.89 6.59 -22.87
N ARG A 13 -15.92 7.93 -23.01
CA ARG A 13 -14.75 8.71 -23.47
C ARG A 13 -14.71 10.11 -22.85
N ILE A 14 -13.51 10.56 -22.49
CA ILE A 14 -13.18 11.97 -22.24
C ILE A 14 -12.35 12.45 -23.43
N ILE A 15 -12.84 13.47 -24.15
CA ILE A 15 -12.12 14.06 -25.29
C ILE A 15 -11.59 15.42 -24.87
N PHE A 16 -10.26 15.56 -24.79
CA PHE A 16 -9.60 16.86 -24.67
C PHE A 16 -9.23 17.36 -26.07
N ILE A 17 -9.87 18.45 -26.52
CA ILE A 17 -9.52 19.11 -27.77
C ILE A 17 -8.59 20.28 -27.43
N ILE A 18 -7.28 20.05 -27.47
CA ILE A 18 -6.29 21.12 -27.40
C ILE A 18 -6.03 21.58 -28.82
N LYS A 19 -6.38 22.83 -29.15
CA LYS A 19 -6.18 23.38 -30.50
C LYS A 19 -4.72 23.81 -30.68
N THR A 20 -3.82 22.83 -30.78
CA THR A 20 -2.49 23.00 -31.37
C THR A 20 -2.30 21.92 -32.44
N ASN A 21 -1.57 22.26 -33.50
CA ASN A 21 -1.56 21.64 -34.84
C ASN A 21 -1.14 20.15 -34.95
N TYR A 22 -1.20 19.36 -33.87
CA TYR A 22 -0.91 17.93 -33.90
C TYR A 22 -1.99 17.17 -33.14
N LEU A 23 -2.82 16.46 -33.90
CA LEU A 23 -3.89 15.61 -33.40
C LEU A 23 -3.30 14.30 -32.83
N TYR A 24 -2.62 14.37 -31.68
CA TYR A 24 -2.25 13.16 -30.95
C TYR A 24 -3.48 12.61 -30.25
N LEU A 25 -4.17 11.68 -30.93
CA LEU A 25 -5.19 10.82 -30.33
C LEU A 25 -4.52 9.92 -29.29
N ILE A 26 -4.48 10.35 -28.03
CA ILE A 26 -4.14 9.47 -26.91
C ILE A 26 -5.35 8.58 -26.67
N PHE A 27 -5.37 7.42 -27.30
CA PHE A 27 -6.31 6.34 -27.01
C PHE A 27 -5.88 5.69 -25.70
N MET A 28 -6.40 6.17 -24.57
CA MET A 28 -6.29 5.47 -23.29
C MET A 28 -7.59 4.68 -23.09
N ASP A 29 -7.50 3.35 -23.17
CA ASP A 29 -8.64 2.46 -23.00
C ASP A 29 -9.09 2.45 -21.52
N LEU A 30 -10.31 2.89 -21.24
CA LEU A 30 -10.88 2.93 -19.88
C LEU A 30 -10.92 1.55 -19.21
N GLN A 31 -10.95 0.45 -20.00
CA GLN A 31 -10.86 -0.89 -19.46
C GLN A 31 -9.49 -1.20 -18.84
N SER A 32 -8.41 -0.60 -19.36
CA SER A 32 -7.06 -0.76 -18.80
C SER A 32 -6.81 0.03 -17.52
N ILE A 33 -7.63 1.06 -17.27
CA ILE A 33 -7.52 1.94 -16.08
C ILE A 33 -8.36 1.41 -14.92
N LYS A 34 -9.43 0.65 -15.18
CA LYS A 34 -10.32 0.13 -14.13
C LYS A 34 -9.58 -0.68 -13.05
N PRO A 35 -8.67 -1.63 -13.35
CA PRO A 35 -7.91 -2.34 -12.32
C PRO A 35 -7.04 -1.42 -11.46
N LEU A 36 -6.45 -0.37 -12.06
CA LEU A 36 -5.64 0.61 -11.35
C LEU A 36 -6.50 1.51 -10.45
N GLN A 37 -7.70 1.88 -10.89
CA GLN A 37 -8.65 2.63 -10.08
C GLN A 37 -9.15 1.82 -8.88
N GLU A 38 -9.53 0.55 -9.07
CA GLU A 38 -9.94 -0.31 -7.96
C GLU A 38 -8.78 -0.53 -6.98
N ARG A 39 -7.54 -0.69 -7.45
CA ARG A 39 -6.35 -0.73 -6.59
C ARG A 39 -6.09 0.56 -5.83
N ALA A 40 -6.27 1.72 -6.48
CA ALA A 40 -6.13 3.01 -5.81
C ALA A 40 -7.17 3.17 -4.70
N LYS A 41 -8.42 2.75 -4.94
CA LYS A 41 -9.48 2.73 -3.91
C LYS A 41 -9.12 1.80 -2.75
N GLU A 42 -8.64 0.58 -3.02
CA GLU A 42 -8.20 -0.36 -1.98
C GLU A 42 -7.11 0.25 -1.09
N LEU A 43 -6.07 0.82 -1.70
CA LEU A 43 -4.95 1.42 -0.99
C LEU A 43 -5.39 2.64 -0.19
N GLN A 44 -6.20 3.52 -0.78
CA GLN A 44 -6.74 4.68 -0.08
C GLN A 44 -7.61 4.25 1.11
N CYS A 45 -8.45 3.23 0.94
CA CYS A 45 -9.26 2.69 2.03
C CYS A 45 -8.39 2.15 3.18
N LEU A 46 -7.33 1.40 2.87
CA LEU A 46 -6.41 0.88 3.89
C LEU A 46 -5.68 2.00 4.64
N TYR A 47 -5.19 2.99 3.89
CA TYR A 47 -4.48 4.14 4.46
C TYR A 47 -5.37 4.95 5.42
N GLU A 48 -6.59 5.26 5.01
CA GLU A 48 -7.56 5.98 5.84
C GLU A 48 -7.92 5.19 7.12
N VAL A 49 -8.13 3.88 7.00
CA VAL A 49 -8.35 3.00 8.17
C VAL A 49 -7.16 3.05 9.12
N GLU A 50 -5.94 2.93 8.61
CA GLU A 50 -4.73 2.98 9.42
C GLU A 50 -4.58 4.33 10.15
N ASN A 51 -4.85 5.44 9.47
CA ASN A 51 -4.85 6.77 10.06
C ASN A 51 -5.89 6.93 11.16
N ILE A 52 -7.11 6.42 10.95
CA ILE A 52 -8.17 6.41 11.95
C ILE A 52 -7.73 5.64 13.21
N LEU A 53 -7.11 4.48 13.02
CA LEU A 53 -6.61 3.67 14.14
C LEU A 53 -5.46 4.36 14.88
N LYS A 54 -4.49 4.95 14.15
CA LYS A 54 -3.34 5.66 14.74
C LYS A 54 -3.73 6.83 15.62
N ARG A 55 -4.73 7.63 15.22
CA ARG A 55 -5.16 8.81 15.99
C ARG A 55 -6.10 8.46 17.15
N ASN A 56 -6.88 7.41 17.04
CA ASN A 56 -7.89 7.02 18.02
C ASN A 56 -7.41 5.90 18.96
N LYS A 57 -6.15 5.95 19.42
CA LYS A 57 -5.49 4.84 20.15
C LYS A 57 -6.31 4.21 21.26
N THR A 58 -7.11 5.01 21.98
CA THR A 58 -7.85 4.56 23.16
C THR A 58 -9.38 4.60 23.00
N ASN A 59 -9.90 5.07 21.85
CA ASN A 59 -11.33 5.24 21.63
C ASN A 59 -11.86 4.38 20.47
N TYR A 60 -12.18 3.12 20.78
CA TYR A 60 -12.69 2.17 19.79
C TYR A 60 -14.02 2.62 19.16
N ALA A 61 -14.88 3.27 19.94
CA ALA A 61 -16.19 3.68 19.45
C ALA A 61 -16.07 4.77 18.37
N GLU A 62 -15.20 5.74 18.60
CA GLU A 62 -14.89 6.77 17.62
C GLU A 62 -14.21 6.17 16.38
N ALA A 63 -13.15 5.37 16.58
CA ALA A 63 -12.46 4.70 15.48
C ALA A 63 -13.41 3.89 14.59
N PHE A 64 -14.26 3.04 15.18
CA PHE A 64 -15.15 2.17 14.41
C PHE A 64 -16.25 2.94 13.68
N ASN A 65 -16.79 4.01 14.28
CA ASN A 65 -17.77 4.87 13.62
C ASN A 65 -17.21 5.61 12.40
N GLU A 66 -15.91 5.85 12.38
CA GLU A 66 -15.24 6.48 11.25
C GLU A 66 -14.84 5.45 10.20
N ILE A 67 -14.33 4.28 10.62
CA ILE A 67 -13.98 3.19 9.70
C ILE A 67 -15.19 2.72 8.88
N VAL A 68 -16.38 2.59 9.48
CA VAL A 68 -17.60 2.19 8.74
C VAL A 68 -18.03 3.20 7.67
N ARG A 69 -17.52 4.45 7.72
CA ARG A 69 -17.74 5.45 6.66
C ARG A 69 -16.74 5.31 5.53
N VAL A 70 -15.53 4.87 5.84
CA VAL A 70 -14.42 4.73 4.87
C VAL A 70 -14.55 3.45 4.05
N ILE A 71 -14.90 2.33 4.69
CA ILE A 71 -14.97 1.00 4.04
C ILE A 71 -15.71 1.03 2.69
N PRO A 72 -16.92 1.63 2.56
CA PRO A 72 -17.63 1.71 1.28
C PRO A 72 -16.81 2.25 0.09
N HIS A 73 -15.87 3.16 0.33
CA HIS A 73 -15.05 3.76 -0.73
C HIS A 73 -14.04 2.80 -1.36
N GLY A 74 -13.69 1.71 -0.66
CA GLY A 74 -12.81 0.65 -1.15
C GLY A 74 -13.48 -0.39 -2.05
N TRP A 75 -14.79 -0.28 -2.27
CA TRP A 75 -15.61 -1.27 -2.99
C TRP A 75 -16.02 -0.78 -4.39
N GLN A 76 -16.44 -1.71 -5.25
CA GLN A 76 -16.80 -1.43 -6.65
C GLN A 76 -18.00 -0.46 -6.76
N PHE A 77 -18.97 -0.56 -5.84
CA PHE A 77 -20.17 0.29 -5.81
C PHE A 77 -20.32 1.05 -4.48
N PRO A 78 -19.51 2.09 -4.20
CA PRO A 78 -19.50 2.77 -2.89
C PRO A 78 -20.85 3.30 -2.43
N GLU A 79 -21.65 3.87 -3.34
CA GLU A 79 -22.95 4.47 -3.01
C GLU A 79 -23.99 3.46 -2.53
N SER A 80 -23.85 2.20 -2.94
CA SER A 80 -24.73 1.09 -2.55
C SER A 80 -24.10 0.22 -1.47
N CYS A 81 -22.84 0.48 -1.11
CA CYS A 81 -22.06 -0.31 -0.17
C CYS A 81 -22.32 0.15 1.26
N HIS A 82 -22.63 -0.81 2.13
CA HIS A 82 -22.83 -0.56 3.55
C HIS A 82 -21.86 -1.41 4.35
N ALA A 83 -21.28 -0.82 5.40
CA ALA A 83 -20.36 -1.48 6.30
C ALA A 83 -20.87 -1.44 7.74
N VAL A 84 -20.64 -2.53 8.45
CA VAL A 84 -21.00 -2.71 9.86
C VAL A 84 -19.83 -3.35 10.57
N ILE A 85 -19.47 -2.81 11.73
CA ILE A 85 -18.54 -3.45 12.65
C ILE A 85 -19.33 -3.92 13.86
N CYS A 86 -19.27 -5.22 14.15
CA CYS A 86 -19.72 -5.79 15.42
C CYS A 86 -18.48 -6.08 16.26
N TYR A 87 -18.40 -5.51 17.45
CA TYR A 87 -17.32 -5.74 18.40
C TYR A 87 -17.91 -5.89 19.80
N GLU A 88 -17.66 -7.04 20.42
CA GLU A 88 -18.34 -7.46 21.66
C GLU A 88 -19.87 -7.30 21.52
N ASP A 89 -20.53 -6.61 22.44
CA ASP A 89 -21.99 -6.41 22.42
C ASP A 89 -22.42 -5.14 21.65
N LYS A 90 -21.49 -4.49 20.92
CA LYS A 90 -21.73 -3.21 20.25
C LYS A 90 -21.70 -3.35 18.72
N LYS A 91 -22.59 -2.61 18.08
CA LYS A 91 -22.70 -2.51 16.61
C LYS A 91 -22.44 -1.07 16.19
N TYR A 92 -21.57 -0.89 15.20
CA TYR A 92 -21.18 0.39 14.65
C TYR A 92 -21.57 0.43 13.17
N PHE A 93 -22.18 1.53 12.75
CA PHE A 93 -22.64 1.74 11.38
C PHE A 93 -22.79 3.22 11.10
N PHE A 94 -22.58 3.62 9.84
CA PHE A 94 -22.82 5.00 9.43
C PHE A 94 -24.31 5.29 9.20
N LYS A 95 -25.03 4.34 8.60
CA LYS A 95 -26.45 4.43 8.29
C LYS A 95 -27.14 3.14 8.73
N GLU A 96 -28.20 3.29 9.53
CA GLU A 96 -28.98 2.14 9.98
C GLU A 96 -29.53 1.40 8.76
N SER A 97 -29.22 0.10 8.70
CA SER A 97 -29.51 -0.74 7.55
C SER A 97 -29.57 -2.20 7.97
N GLU A 98 -30.48 -2.93 7.33
CA GLU A 98 -30.60 -4.37 7.47
C GLU A 98 -29.62 -5.05 6.51
N GLU A 99 -28.94 -6.07 7.03
CA GLU A 99 -28.04 -6.92 6.25
C GLU A 99 -28.84 -7.60 5.13
N THR A 100 -28.28 -7.64 3.92
CA THR A 100 -28.88 -8.30 2.77
C THR A 100 -28.25 -9.68 2.55
N ASP A 101 -28.91 -10.55 1.79
CA ASP A 101 -28.37 -11.87 1.42
C ASP A 101 -27.06 -11.77 0.62
N THR A 102 -26.84 -10.63 -0.05
CA THR A 102 -25.59 -10.32 -0.76
C THR A 102 -24.63 -9.60 0.17
N ASN A 103 -23.93 -10.36 1.02
CA ASN A 103 -22.95 -9.83 1.96
C ASN A 103 -21.64 -10.62 1.95
N GLN A 104 -20.60 -10.00 2.52
CA GLN A 104 -19.38 -10.65 2.93
C GLN A 104 -19.00 -10.20 4.34
N SER A 105 -18.33 -11.07 5.09
CA SER A 105 -17.90 -10.75 6.45
C SER A 105 -16.47 -11.21 6.72
N ALA A 106 -15.79 -10.57 7.68
CA ALA A 106 -14.48 -10.98 8.16
C ALA A 106 -14.46 -10.95 9.69
N GLU A 107 -13.81 -11.94 10.30
CA GLU A 107 -13.75 -12.09 11.75
C GLU A 107 -12.73 -11.14 12.38
N LEU A 108 -13.06 -10.61 13.55
CA LEU A 108 -12.14 -9.88 14.42
C LEU A 108 -11.63 -10.83 15.50
N ILE A 109 -10.41 -11.34 15.32
CA ILE A 109 -9.79 -12.32 16.21
C ILE A 109 -8.71 -11.62 17.03
N VAL A 110 -8.94 -11.48 18.34
CA VAL A 110 -8.01 -10.84 19.28
C VAL A 110 -7.59 -11.89 20.31
N ASP A 111 -6.28 -12.12 20.45
CA ASP A 111 -5.72 -13.14 21.35
C ASP A 111 -6.35 -14.53 21.11
N ASN A 112 -6.32 -14.97 19.84
CA ASN A 112 -6.93 -16.22 19.35
C ASN A 112 -8.42 -16.40 19.67
N SER A 113 -9.12 -15.34 20.08
CA SER A 113 -10.53 -15.38 20.44
C SER A 113 -11.34 -14.52 19.47
N LEU A 114 -12.44 -15.05 18.96
CA LEU A 114 -13.40 -14.29 18.17
C LEU A 114 -14.04 -13.21 19.06
N LYS A 115 -13.77 -11.93 18.77
CA LYS A 115 -14.32 -10.78 19.50
C LYS A 115 -15.36 -10.01 18.70
N GLY A 116 -15.50 -10.30 17.41
CA GLY A 116 -16.41 -9.56 16.56
C GLY A 116 -16.28 -9.94 15.10
N ARG A 117 -16.90 -9.13 14.24
CA ARG A 117 -16.82 -9.27 12.78
C ARG A 117 -17.10 -7.94 12.09
N ILE A 118 -16.51 -7.76 10.92
CA ILE A 118 -16.89 -6.72 9.96
C ILE A 118 -17.81 -7.35 8.93
N ILE A 119 -18.88 -6.66 8.54
CA ILE A 119 -19.84 -7.10 7.53
C ILE A 119 -19.95 -5.99 6.49
N VAL A 120 -19.88 -6.36 5.22
CA VAL A 120 -20.10 -5.47 4.09
C VAL A 120 -21.17 -6.06 3.19
N PHE A 121 -22.15 -5.25 2.80
CA PHE A 121 -23.27 -5.68 1.96
C PHE A 121 -23.69 -4.58 1.00
N TYR A 122 -24.30 -4.99 -0.12
CA TYR A 122 -24.86 -4.06 -1.08
C TYR A 122 -26.38 -3.92 -0.92
N LYS A 123 -26.87 -2.69 -1.02
CA LYS A 123 -28.30 -2.38 -1.10
C LYS A 123 -28.69 -2.07 -2.55
N ASN A 124 -29.89 -2.51 -2.96
CA ASN A 124 -30.48 -2.22 -4.27
C ASN A 124 -29.69 -2.74 -5.50
N LEU A 125 -28.66 -3.57 -5.30
CA LEU A 125 -28.10 -4.40 -6.37
C LEU A 125 -28.90 -5.70 -6.39
N SER A 126 -29.60 -5.98 -7.49
CA SER A 126 -30.28 -7.26 -7.71
C SER A 126 -29.29 -8.39 -7.43
N ASN A 127 -29.68 -9.39 -6.62
CA ASN A 127 -28.83 -10.54 -6.22
C ASN A 127 -28.04 -11.08 -7.43
N ARG A 128 -26.77 -10.69 -7.52
CA ARG A 128 -25.81 -11.26 -8.46
C ARG A 128 -24.89 -12.14 -7.64
N ASN A 129 -24.79 -13.42 -8.00
CA ASN A 129 -23.93 -14.37 -7.28
C ASN A 129 -22.44 -13.94 -7.27
N ASP A 130 -22.04 -13.02 -8.16
CA ASP A 130 -20.69 -12.47 -8.27
C ASP A 130 -20.63 -10.96 -7.93
N ALA A 131 -21.43 -10.51 -6.96
CA ALA A 131 -21.50 -9.09 -6.61
C ALA A 131 -20.20 -8.51 -6.02
N PHE A 132 -19.38 -9.37 -5.38
CA PHE A 132 -18.12 -9.00 -4.76
C PHE A 132 -16.93 -9.60 -5.48
N LEU A 133 -15.84 -8.84 -5.56
CA LEU A 133 -14.57 -9.29 -6.13
C LEU A 133 -13.73 -10.03 -5.08
N PRO A 134 -12.90 -11.02 -5.49
CA PRO A 134 -11.95 -11.67 -4.58
C PRO A 134 -11.02 -10.68 -3.87
N GLU A 135 -10.64 -9.60 -4.55
CA GLU A 135 -9.81 -8.52 -4.01
C GLU A 135 -10.50 -7.76 -2.88
N GLU A 136 -11.81 -7.50 -2.99
CA GLU A 136 -12.60 -6.85 -1.94
C GLU A 136 -12.68 -7.71 -0.68
N LYS A 137 -12.80 -9.04 -0.84
CA LYS A 137 -12.73 -9.97 0.29
C LYS A 137 -11.37 -9.92 0.98
N LYS A 138 -10.30 -9.84 0.20
CA LYS A 138 -8.93 -9.70 0.72
C LYS A 138 -8.75 -8.36 1.44
N LEU A 139 -9.30 -7.27 0.90
CA LEU A 139 -9.32 -5.95 1.54
C LEU A 139 -10.03 -6.02 2.90
N LEU A 140 -11.24 -6.59 2.94
CA LEU A 140 -12.02 -6.75 4.18
C LEU A 140 -11.27 -7.53 5.26
N ASN A 141 -10.66 -8.66 4.88
CA ASN A 141 -9.83 -9.46 5.79
C ASN A 141 -8.61 -8.68 6.31
N THR A 142 -8.01 -7.83 5.47
CA THR A 142 -6.86 -7.00 5.86
C THR A 142 -7.27 -5.93 6.87
N ILE A 143 -8.40 -5.25 6.64
CA ILE A 143 -8.98 -4.28 7.58
C ILE A 143 -9.31 -4.96 8.91
N ALA A 144 -9.94 -6.14 8.87
CA ALA A 144 -10.26 -6.92 10.08
C ALA A 144 -9.01 -7.28 10.89
N ASN A 145 -7.93 -7.67 10.22
CA ASN A 145 -6.66 -7.96 10.86
C ASN A 145 -6.01 -6.70 11.48
N GLN A 146 -6.04 -5.55 10.79
CA GLN A 146 -5.53 -4.28 11.34
C GLN A 146 -6.29 -3.85 12.60
N ILE A 147 -7.63 -3.92 12.57
CA ILE A 147 -8.47 -3.62 13.74
C ILE A 147 -8.17 -4.60 14.88
N SER A 148 -8.02 -5.89 14.58
CA SER A 148 -7.72 -6.92 15.59
C SER A 148 -6.37 -6.70 16.27
N GLN A 149 -5.34 -6.38 15.49
CA GLN A 149 -4.01 -6.04 16.02
C GLN A 149 -4.04 -4.76 16.86
N PHE A 150 -4.75 -3.75 16.39
CA PHE A 150 -4.94 -2.50 17.11
C PHE A 150 -5.55 -2.73 18.51
N ILE A 151 -6.64 -3.51 18.59
CA ILE A 151 -7.28 -3.87 19.87
C ILE A 151 -6.32 -4.67 20.76
N PHE A 152 -5.55 -5.60 20.17
CA PHE A 152 -4.59 -6.41 20.92
C PHE A 152 -3.50 -5.54 21.57
N TYR A 153 -2.90 -4.63 20.81
CA TYR A 153 -1.83 -3.77 21.31
C TYR A 153 -2.31 -2.79 22.39
N ASP A 154 -3.49 -2.18 22.23
CA ASP A 154 -4.05 -1.31 23.27
C ASP A 154 -4.34 -2.08 24.58
N LYS A 155 -4.82 -3.34 24.49
CA LYS A 155 -4.99 -4.21 25.67
C LYS A 155 -3.66 -4.58 26.32
N LEU A 156 -2.63 -4.82 25.52
CA LEU A 156 -1.30 -5.18 26.00
C LEU A 156 -0.61 -3.99 26.68
N GLU A 157 -0.67 -2.78 26.10
CA GLU A 157 -0.15 -1.55 26.71
C GLU A 157 -0.81 -1.28 28.06
N LYS A 158 -2.15 -1.34 28.14
CA LYS A 158 -2.87 -1.17 29.42
C LYS A 158 -2.48 -2.22 30.46
N THR A 159 -2.23 -3.46 30.04
CA THR A 159 -1.77 -4.52 30.96
C THR A 159 -0.35 -4.23 31.45
N ILE A 160 0.55 -3.77 30.57
CA ILE A 160 1.92 -3.38 30.94
C ILE A 160 1.90 -2.18 31.88
N ASP A 161 1.09 -1.16 31.60
CA ASP A 161 0.99 0.04 32.45
C ASP A 161 0.56 -0.35 33.87
N LEU A 162 -0.49 -1.15 34.01
CA LEU A 162 -0.95 -1.69 35.30
C LEU A 162 0.13 -2.49 36.03
N LEU A 163 0.94 -3.28 35.31
CA LEU A 163 2.05 -4.05 35.90
C LEU A 163 3.28 -3.17 36.20
N SER A 164 3.46 -2.07 35.49
CA SER A 164 4.60 -1.16 35.67
C SER A 164 4.42 -0.24 36.88
N GLU A 165 3.18 0.13 37.21
CA GLU A 165 2.82 0.82 38.46
C GLU A 165 3.20 -0.02 39.71
N GLU A 166 3.24 -1.35 39.61
CA GLU A 166 3.73 -2.24 40.67
C GLU A 166 5.28 -2.32 40.75
N VAL A 167 5.98 -1.97 39.67
CA VAL A 167 7.45 -2.13 39.51
C VAL A 167 8.23 -0.82 39.72
N GLU A 168 7.56 0.33 39.87
CA GLU A 168 8.19 1.63 40.17
C GLU A 168 9.04 1.65 41.47
N SER A 169 9.01 0.59 42.30
CA SER A 169 9.92 0.46 43.45
C SER A 169 11.38 0.10 43.09
N LYS A 170 11.72 -0.34 41.87
CA LYS A 170 13.13 -0.51 41.45
C LYS A 170 13.34 -0.15 39.99
N GLY A 171 13.86 1.06 39.81
CA GLY A 171 13.99 1.75 38.53
C GLY A 171 14.81 1.05 37.45
N LYS A 172 14.64 1.54 36.22
CA LYS A 172 15.37 1.05 35.05
C LYS A 172 15.83 2.20 34.17
N ARG A 173 17.14 2.48 34.26
CA ARG A 173 17.96 2.94 33.13
C ARG A 173 18.30 1.71 32.27
N ASN A 174 18.42 1.90 30.96
CA ASN A 174 18.99 0.99 29.93
C ASN A 174 18.07 -0.01 29.20
N LEU A 175 17.05 0.49 28.49
CA LEU A 175 16.47 -0.18 27.31
C LEU A 175 16.16 0.98 26.34
N LEU A 176 16.95 1.26 25.29
CA LEU A 176 16.65 0.83 23.92
C LEU A 176 17.74 1.44 22.99
N ASP A 177 18.59 0.60 22.39
CA ASP A 177 19.30 0.92 21.13
C ASP A 177 18.90 -0.11 20.05
N ASN A 178 17.66 -0.61 20.13
CA ASN A 178 17.07 -1.60 19.21
C ASN A 178 16.67 -1.00 17.85
N ASN A 179 16.77 0.32 17.65
CA ASN A 179 16.15 1.01 16.51
C ASN A 179 16.95 0.91 15.19
N LYS A 180 18.29 0.80 15.25
CA LYS A 180 19.13 0.71 14.04
C LYS A 180 18.87 -0.56 13.22
N ASP A 181 18.57 -1.65 13.91
CA ASP A 181 18.31 -2.95 13.29
C ASP A 181 16.97 -2.98 12.53
N GLU A 182 16.04 -2.07 12.80
CA GLU A 182 14.75 -2.05 12.11
C GLU A 182 14.84 -1.42 10.71
N PHE A 183 15.65 -0.37 10.54
CA PHE A 183 15.60 0.49 9.34
C PHE A 183 15.96 -0.22 8.04
N TRP A 184 17.04 -1.01 8.03
CA TRP A 184 17.42 -1.78 6.84
C TRP A 184 16.51 -3.00 6.65
N ARG A 185 16.02 -3.62 7.74
CA ARG A 185 15.18 -4.83 7.67
C ARG A 185 13.86 -4.56 6.98
N TRP A 186 13.18 -3.46 7.32
CA TRP A 186 11.90 -3.17 6.70
C TRP A 186 12.06 -2.72 5.25
N ARG A 187 13.10 -1.93 4.94
CA ARG A 187 13.44 -1.55 3.55
C ARG A 187 13.74 -2.78 2.69
N PHE A 188 14.54 -3.71 3.22
CA PHE A 188 14.82 -4.99 2.56
C PHE A 188 13.54 -5.80 2.30
N LYS A 189 12.67 -5.94 3.31
CA LYS A 189 11.38 -6.61 3.15
C LYS A 189 10.51 -5.94 2.08
N MET A 190 10.51 -4.61 2.03
CA MET A 190 9.74 -3.89 1.01
C MET A 190 10.31 -4.03 -0.38
N ALA A 191 11.63 -3.99 -0.55
CA ALA A 191 12.28 -4.28 -1.81
C ALA A 191 11.91 -5.69 -2.32
N GLN A 192 11.92 -6.70 -1.44
CA GLN A 192 11.48 -8.05 -1.80
C GLN A 192 10.01 -8.07 -2.20
N LYS A 193 9.13 -7.38 -1.45
CA LYS A 193 7.70 -7.33 -1.75
C LYS A 193 7.40 -6.68 -3.11
N ILE A 194 8.10 -5.59 -3.44
CA ILE A 194 8.00 -4.92 -4.74
C ILE A 194 8.39 -5.92 -5.84
N VAL A 195 9.52 -6.59 -5.68
CA VAL A 195 10.02 -7.58 -6.65
C VAL A 195 9.06 -8.76 -6.83
N ASP A 196 8.49 -9.28 -5.74
CA ASP A 196 7.57 -10.42 -5.76
C ASP A 196 6.23 -10.07 -6.44
N THR A 197 5.80 -8.81 -6.35
CA THR A 197 4.53 -8.32 -6.93
C THR A 197 4.68 -7.69 -8.31
N THR A 198 5.91 -7.49 -8.78
CA THR A 198 6.18 -6.91 -10.10
C THR A 198 6.10 -8.01 -11.17
N ASP A 199 5.36 -7.73 -12.24
CA ASP A 199 5.31 -8.55 -13.45
C ASP A 199 6.49 -8.21 -14.37
N PHE A 200 7.50 -9.06 -14.36
CA PHE A 200 8.76 -8.79 -15.05
C PHE A 200 8.58 -8.78 -16.58
N GLU A 201 7.73 -9.65 -17.12
CA GLU A 201 7.49 -9.70 -18.57
C GLU A 201 6.74 -8.45 -19.03
N TYR A 202 5.67 -8.08 -18.31
CA TYR A 202 4.88 -6.90 -18.62
C TYR A 202 5.73 -5.62 -18.64
N TYR A 203 6.64 -5.47 -17.68
CA TYR A 203 7.51 -4.30 -17.57
C TYR A 203 8.84 -4.42 -18.33
N GLY A 204 9.10 -5.51 -19.06
CA GLY A 204 10.35 -5.68 -19.82
C GLY A 204 11.60 -5.75 -18.94
N ILE A 205 11.48 -6.37 -17.77
CA ILE A 205 12.53 -6.54 -16.78
C ILE A 205 13.15 -7.94 -16.90
N ARG A 206 14.48 -8.01 -16.98
CA ARG A 206 15.22 -9.26 -16.92
C ARG A 206 15.63 -9.62 -15.50
N ALA A 207 16.07 -8.66 -14.71
CA ALA A 207 16.46 -8.87 -13.31
C ALA A 207 16.35 -7.61 -12.47
N ILE A 208 16.10 -7.77 -11.17
CA ILE A 208 16.15 -6.69 -10.18
C ILE A 208 17.15 -7.06 -9.09
N TYR A 209 17.99 -6.09 -8.73
CA TYR A 209 19.00 -6.17 -7.70
C TYR A 209 18.80 -5.05 -6.67
N LEU A 210 19.25 -5.30 -5.46
CA LEU A 210 19.35 -4.33 -4.38
C LEU A 210 20.80 -3.90 -4.20
N ILE A 211 21.04 -2.60 -4.09
CA ILE A 211 22.36 -2.02 -3.80
C ILE A 211 22.28 -1.09 -2.57
N GLY A 212 23.39 -0.41 -2.27
CA GLY A 212 23.44 0.64 -1.24
C GLY A 212 23.22 0.17 0.21
N SER A 213 22.84 1.12 1.05
CA SER A 213 22.82 0.98 2.52
C SER A 213 21.86 -0.10 3.03
N THR A 214 20.75 -0.32 2.32
CA THR A 214 19.79 -1.40 2.63
C THR A 214 20.42 -2.77 2.39
N LYS A 215 21.21 -2.94 1.33
CA LYS A 215 21.95 -4.18 1.05
C LYS A 215 23.07 -4.43 2.06
N GLU A 216 23.69 -3.36 2.56
CA GLU A 216 24.81 -3.41 3.51
C GLU A 216 24.39 -3.50 4.98
N ALA A 217 23.08 -3.50 5.27
CA ALA A 217 22.52 -3.46 6.62
C ALA A 217 22.97 -2.23 7.44
N THR A 218 23.24 -1.11 6.76
CA THR A 218 23.69 0.15 7.35
C THR A 218 22.67 1.28 7.19
N ALA A 219 21.50 0.99 6.61
CA ALA A 219 20.46 1.99 6.38
C ALA A 219 20.00 2.65 7.68
N GLY A 220 19.92 3.98 7.66
CA GLY A 220 19.38 4.80 8.74
C GLY A 220 18.00 5.37 8.40
N PRO A 221 17.49 6.28 9.25
CA PRO A 221 16.19 6.94 9.05
C PRO A 221 16.05 7.69 7.71
N ALA A 222 17.14 8.32 7.26
CA ALA A 222 17.20 9.12 6.03
C ALA A 222 17.63 8.32 4.80
N SER A 223 17.82 7.00 4.91
CA SER A 223 18.27 6.18 3.79
C SER A 223 17.14 5.87 2.81
N ASP A 224 17.49 5.79 1.53
CA ASP A 224 16.67 5.32 0.43
C ASP A 224 16.80 3.79 0.23
N ILE A 225 16.06 3.29 -0.75
CA ILE A 225 16.12 1.93 -1.26
C ILE A 225 16.64 2.00 -2.69
N ASP A 226 17.90 1.64 -2.90
CA ASP A 226 18.49 1.62 -4.24
C ASP A 226 18.14 0.33 -5.00
N LEU A 227 17.32 0.45 -6.05
CA LEU A 227 16.99 -0.63 -6.96
C LEU A 227 17.76 -0.50 -8.27
N LEU A 228 18.49 -1.56 -8.62
CA LEU A 228 19.15 -1.70 -9.91
C LEU A 228 18.38 -2.69 -10.78
N VAL A 229 17.86 -2.23 -11.92
CA VAL A 229 17.01 -3.03 -12.80
C VAL A 229 17.70 -3.26 -14.13
N HIS A 230 17.90 -4.53 -14.46
CA HIS A 230 18.29 -4.95 -15.80
C HIS A 230 17.05 -4.93 -16.70
N PHE A 231 17.00 -3.90 -17.55
CA PHE A 231 15.86 -3.58 -18.39
C PHE A 231 16.16 -3.89 -19.86
N THR A 232 15.23 -4.58 -20.52
CA THR A 232 15.32 -4.95 -21.94
C THR A 232 14.03 -4.68 -22.72
N GLY A 233 13.07 -3.98 -22.10
CA GLY A 233 11.80 -3.60 -22.72
C GLY A 233 11.89 -2.39 -23.64
N ASP A 234 10.75 -2.01 -24.19
CA ASP A 234 10.60 -0.81 -25.03
C ASP A 234 10.39 0.49 -24.22
N GLU A 235 10.31 1.63 -24.91
CA GLU A 235 10.12 2.93 -24.25
C GLU A 235 8.76 3.08 -23.54
N LEU A 236 7.73 2.34 -23.95
CA LEU A 236 6.45 2.32 -23.24
C LEU A 236 6.58 1.53 -21.93
N GLN A 237 7.16 0.33 -21.98
CA GLN A 237 7.43 -0.50 -20.80
C GLN A 237 8.32 0.24 -19.80
N LYS A 238 9.31 0.99 -20.28
CA LYS A 238 10.18 1.84 -19.45
C LYS A 238 9.39 2.92 -18.71
N LYS A 239 8.46 3.59 -19.38
CA LYS A 239 7.59 4.60 -18.76
C LYS A 239 6.67 3.97 -17.71
N LEU A 240 6.08 2.81 -18.03
CA LEU A 240 5.22 2.06 -17.12
C LEU A 240 5.97 1.59 -15.87
N LEU A 241 7.19 1.04 -16.05
CA LEU A 241 8.06 0.62 -14.96
C LEU A 241 8.41 1.79 -14.05
N LYS A 242 8.83 2.92 -14.62
CA LYS A 242 9.15 4.13 -13.85
C LYS A 242 7.94 4.62 -13.05
N ALA A 243 6.74 4.61 -13.65
CA ALA A 243 5.52 4.99 -12.95
C ALA A 243 5.19 4.03 -11.80
N TRP A 244 5.32 2.72 -12.04
CA TRP A 244 5.11 1.69 -11.02
C TRP A 244 6.04 1.85 -9.81
N ILE A 245 7.35 1.95 -10.06
CA ILE A 245 8.34 2.15 -8.98
C ILE A 245 8.13 3.50 -8.29
N LYS A 246 7.78 4.56 -9.02
CA LYS A 246 7.52 5.88 -8.43
C LYS A 246 6.30 5.86 -7.48
N GLY A 247 5.26 5.09 -7.80
CA GLY A 247 4.13 4.87 -6.91
C GLY A 247 4.55 4.23 -5.59
N TRP A 248 5.36 3.16 -5.64
CA TRP A 248 5.95 2.56 -4.44
C TRP A 248 6.86 3.53 -3.69
N SER A 249 7.67 4.31 -4.40
CA SER A 249 8.62 5.26 -3.83
C SER A 249 7.94 6.28 -2.92
N PHE A 250 6.83 6.86 -3.36
CA PHE A 250 6.08 7.81 -2.53
C PHE A 250 5.34 7.15 -1.37
N ALA A 251 4.70 6.00 -1.60
CA ALA A 251 4.01 5.28 -0.53
C ALA A 251 4.96 4.87 0.61
N LEU A 252 6.18 4.42 0.27
CA LEU A 252 7.19 4.09 1.26
C LEU A 252 7.81 5.32 1.93
N ASN A 253 7.88 6.46 1.24
CA ASN A 253 8.37 7.71 1.81
C ASN A 253 7.44 8.22 2.92
N GLU A 254 6.13 8.16 2.68
CA GLU A 254 5.13 8.48 3.70
C GLU A 254 5.26 7.56 4.92
N HIS A 255 5.37 6.25 4.70
CA HIS A 255 5.62 5.28 5.77
C HIS A 255 6.93 5.54 6.52
N ASN A 256 7.99 5.99 5.83
CA ASN A 256 9.25 6.36 6.48
C ASN A 256 9.11 7.62 7.32
N TYR A 257 8.38 8.62 6.83
CA TYR A 257 8.10 9.86 7.55
C TYR A 257 7.34 9.60 8.84
N GLU A 258 6.28 8.79 8.80
CA GLU A 258 5.53 8.42 10.00
C GLU A 258 6.39 7.70 11.05
N LYS A 259 7.31 6.84 10.60
CA LYS A 259 8.18 6.07 11.50
C LYS A 259 9.33 6.88 12.08
N THR A 260 9.82 7.89 11.36
CA THR A 260 11.14 8.48 11.65
C THR A 260 11.17 10.01 11.64
N GLY A 261 10.17 10.66 11.07
CA GLY A 261 10.14 12.10 10.81
C GLY A 261 10.97 12.55 9.61
N TYR A 262 11.65 11.64 8.90
CA TYR A 262 12.44 11.96 7.70
C TYR A 262 11.61 11.77 6.43
N GLU A 263 11.68 12.75 5.54
CA GLU A 263 10.98 12.80 4.26
C GLU A 263 11.98 13.13 3.14
N ASP A 264 11.81 12.51 1.98
CA ASP A 264 12.48 12.90 0.73
C ASP A 264 11.43 13.33 -0.31
N GLU A 265 11.56 14.54 -0.86
CA GLU A 265 10.65 15.07 -1.89
C GLU A 265 10.62 14.22 -3.18
N ASN A 266 11.67 13.42 -3.43
CA ASN A 266 11.78 12.55 -4.59
C ASN A 266 11.25 11.12 -4.36
N GLY A 267 10.85 10.81 -3.12
CA GLY A 267 10.42 9.49 -2.69
C GLY A 267 11.58 8.62 -2.18
N LEU A 268 11.25 7.45 -1.61
CA LEU A 268 12.21 6.61 -0.88
C LEU A 268 13.02 5.64 -1.75
N ILE A 269 12.64 5.43 -3.02
CA ILE A 269 13.31 4.48 -3.92
C ILE A 269 14.10 5.26 -4.97
N ASP A 270 15.41 5.02 -5.03
CA ASP A 270 16.23 5.40 -6.17
C ASP A 270 16.27 4.23 -7.18
N LEU A 271 16.00 4.54 -8.45
CA LEU A 271 15.86 3.55 -9.52
C LEU A 271 16.95 3.75 -10.57
N HIS A 272 17.86 2.78 -10.65
CA HIS A 272 18.88 2.69 -11.69
C HIS A 272 18.49 1.66 -12.74
N LEU A 273 18.43 2.09 -14.01
CA LEU A 273 18.20 1.19 -15.14
C LEU A 273 19.52 0.90 -15.84
N ILE A 274 19.76 -0.37 -16.15
CA ILE A 274 20.91 -0.83 -16.95
C ILE A 274 20.44 -1.78 -18.06
N THR A 275 21.18 -1.77 -19.15
CA THR A 275 20.91 -2.57 -20.36
C THR A 275 21.94 -3.70 -20.53
N ASP A 276 21.73 -4.55 -21.53
CA ASP A 276 22.71 -5.58 -21.91
C ASP A 276 24.07 -4.96 -22.29
N ASP A 277 24.07 -3.82 -22.97
CA ASP A 277 25.30 -3.10 -23.32
C ASP A 277 26.00 -2.54 -22.08
N ASP A 278 25.26 -2.06 -21.08
CA ASP A 278 25.85 -1.56 -19.83
C ASP A 278 26.53 -2.67 -19.04
N ILE A 279 25.91 -3.84 -18.96
CA ILE A 279 26.47 -5.02 -18.30
C ILE A 279 27.71 -5.52 -19.04
N LYS A 280 27.65 -5.59 -20.37
CA LYS A 280 28.77 -6.03 -21.21
C LYS A 280 29.98 -5.09 -21.08
N ASN A 281 29.74 -3.78 -21.08
CA ASN A 281 30.79 -2.77 -21.01
C ASN A 281 31.15 -2.36 -19.57
N LYS A 282 30.44 -2.90 -18.56
CA LYS A 282 30.58 -2.55 -17.15
C LYS A 282 30.51 -1.04 -16.91
N THR A 283 29.49 -0.38 -17.46
CA THR A 283 29.27 1.06 -17.29
C THR A 283 28.38 1.35 -16.09
N SER A 284 28.57 2.51 -15.45
CA SER A 284 27.71 2.99 -14.36
C SER A 284 27.55 1.95 -13.24
N PHE A 285 26.33 1.73 -12.73
CA PHE A 285 26.00 0.74 -11.71
C PHE A 285 26.13 -0.71 -12.17
N ALA A 286 26.30 -0.99 -13.48
CA ALA A 286 26.48 -2.35 -13.97
C ALA A 286 27.81 -2.99 -13.49
N VAL A 287 28.79 -2.18 -13.06
CA VAL A 287 30.03 -2.67 -12.41
C VAL A 287 29.77 -3.47 -11.13
N LEU A 288 28.60 -3.30 -10.52
CA LEU A 288 28.20 -3.99 -9.29
C LEU A 288 27.72 -5.43 -9.57
N ILE A 289 27.36 -5.75 -10.81
CA ILE A 289 26.94 -7.11 -11.18
C ILE A 289 28.18 -8.00 -11.34
N GLY A 290 28.29 -9.01 -10.46
CA GLY A 290 29.45 -9.92 -10.42
C GLY A 290 30.71 -9.32 -9.79
N ASN A 291 30.59 -8.22 -9.06
CA ASN A 291 31.70 -7.61 -8.31
C ASN A 291 32.11 -8.48 -7.11
N ILE A 292 33.42 -8.64 -6.89
CA ILE A 292 33.96 -9.50 -5.82
C ILE A 292 33.85 -8.84 -4.44
N HIS A 293 33.94 -7.51 -4.36
CA HIS A 293 34.00 -6.77 -3.10
C HIS A 293 32.66 -6.16 -2.68
N ASN A 294 31.87 -5.67 -3.64
CA ASN A 294 30.54 -5.10 -3.38
C ASN A 294 29.53 -5.53 -4.45
N PRO A 295 29.10 -6.81 -4.45
CA PRO A 295 28.12 -7.28 -5.43
C PRO A 295 26.75 -6.68 -5.18
N ALA A 296 26.07 -6.30 -6.26
CA ALA A 296 24.63 -6.08 -6.23
C ALA A 296 23.93 -7.38 -5.81
N ARG A 297 22.97 -7.28 -4.87
CA ARG A 297 22.25 -8.45 -4.38
C ARG A 297 21.08 -8.74 -5.30
N LEU A 298 21.12 -9.87 -6.01
CA LEU A 298 19.99 -10.31 -6.84
C LEU A 298 18.76 -10.57 -5.95
N LEU A 299 17.63 -9.94 -6.28
CA LEU A 299 16.34 -10.18 -5.63
C LEU A 299 15.49 -11.17 -6.44
N LYS A 300 15.45 -11.00 -7.77
CA LYS A 300 14.76 -11.90 -8.71
C LYS A 300 15.27 -11.68 -10.13
N LYS A 301 15.26 -12.74 -10.93
CA LYS A 301 15.60 -12.74 -12.35
C LYS A 301 14.58 -13.59 -13.10
N ASN A 302 14.19 -13.17 -14.30
CA ASN A 302 13.46 -14.01 -15.25
C ASN A 302 14.43 -14.97 -15.94
N GLU A 303 14.02 -16.24 -16.05
CA GLU A 303 14.74 -17.27 -16.80
C GLU A 303 14.79 -16.97 -18.31
#